data_AF-A0A5C6LDB0-F1
#
_entry.id   AF-A0A5C6LDB0-F1
#
_cell.length_a   1.000
_cell.length_b   1.000
_cell.length_c   1.000
_cell.angle_alpha   90.00
_cell.angle_beta   90.00
_cell.angle_gamma   90.00
#
_symmetry.space_group_name_H-M   'P 1'
#
loop_
_entity.id
_entity.type
_entity.pdbx_description
1 polymer ?
#
loop_
_entity_poly.entity_id
_entity_poly.type
_entity_poly.pdbx_seq_one_letter_code
_entity_poly.pdbx_strand_id
1 'polypeptide(L)'
;MKRINFERIEIFVDIDKTRCSVENYKKDFANIIYQLGRGIEAHALAFKIFNSNGEIEYNDEECNMIKEYASLCSPAFIDAINKLLLE
;
A
#
# COMPACT_ATOMS: atom_id res chain seq x y z
N MET A 1 -13.09 -7.10 1.09
CA MET A 1 -12.07 -7.43 0.07
C MET A 1 -11.89 -6.22 -0.84
N LYS A 2 -10.66 -5.93 -1.29
CA LYS A 2 -10.33 -4.80 -2.17
C LYS A 2 -9.35 -5.20 -3.25
N ARG A 3 -9.46 -4.59 -4.42
CA ARG A 3 -8.53 -4.80 -5.53
C ARG A 3 -7.56 -3.62 -5.58
N ILE A 4 -6.25 -3.90 -5.51
CA ILE A 4 -5.21 -2.86 -5.40
C ILE A 4 -4.10 -3.17 -6.39
N ASN A 5 -3.62 -2.12 -7.06
CA ASN A 5 -2.44 -2.14 -7.92
C ASN A 5 -1.32 -1.27 -7.32
N PHE A 6 -0.37 -1.88 -6.62
CA PHE A 6 0.77 -1.15 -6.02
C PHE A 6 1.80 -0.64 -7.05
N GLU A 7 1.69 -1.02 -8.31
CA GLU A 7 2.53 -0.46 -9.39
C GLU A 7 2.04 0.91 -9.85
N ARG A 8 0.81 1.29 -9.47
CA ARG A 8 0.15 2.53 -9.88
C ARG A 8 -0.67 3.12 -8.74
N ILE A 9 0.00 3.81 -7.84
CA ILE A 9 -0.64 4.55 -6.74
C ILE A 9 -0.67 6.03 -7.09
N GLU A 10 -1.87 6.62 -7.07
CA GLU A 10 -2.04 8.07 -7.12
C GLU A 10 -1.67 8.68 -5.77
N ILE A 11 -0.66 9.54 -5.77
CA ILE A 11 -0.19 10.25 -4.57
C ILE A 11 -0.15 11.76 -4.83
N PHE A 12 -0.66 12.54 -3.89
CA PHE A 12 -0.51 14.00 -3.93
C PHE A 12 0.85 14.40 -3.33
N VAL A 13 1.57 15.27 -4.04
CA VAL A 13 2.93 15.69 -3.65
C VAL A 13 2.95 17.06 -2.95
N ASP A 14 1.78 17.64 -2.73
CA ASP A 14 1.55 18.87 -1.97
C ASP A 14 0.33 18.73 -1.04
N ILE A 15 0.31 19.57 0.00
CA ILE A 15 -0.73 19.52 1.04
C ILE A 15 -2.08 20.05 0.55
N ASP A 16 -2.08 20.94 -0.46
CA ASP A 16 -3.29 21.46 -1.10
C ASP A 16 -3.86 20.53 -2.17
N LYS A 17 -3.17 19.40 -2.45
CA LYS A 17 -3.58 18.36 -3.39
C LYS A 17 -3.76 18.86 -4.83
N THR A 18 -2.97 19.86 -5.22
CA THR A 18 -2.98 20.42 -6.57
C THR A 18 -2.08 19.66 -7.53
N ARG A 19 -1.10 18.90 -7.04
CA ARG A 19 -0.21 18.07 -7.87
C ARG A 19 -0.30 16.60 -7.47
N CYS A 20 -0.64 15.77 -8.44
CA CYS A 20 -0.70 14.32 -8.30
C CYS A 20 0.36 13.63 -9.16
N SER A 21 0.98 12.59 -8.61
CA SER A 21 1.90 11.68 -9.29
C SER A 21 1.33 10.26 -9.25
N VAL A 22 1.60 9.46 -10.28
CA VAL A 22 1.30 8.02 -10.28
C VAL A 22 2.62 7.28 -10.15
N GLU A 23 2.82 6.63 -9.02
CA GLU A 23 4.10 6.01 -8.67
C GLU A 23 3.97 4.52 -8.39
N ASN A 24 5.09 3.81 -8.58
CA ASN A 24 5.20 2.39 -8.31
C ASN A 24 5.77 2.17 -6.89
N TYR A 25 4.90 1.82 -5.96
CA TYR A 25 5.25 1.50 -4.58
C TYR A 25 5.34 0.01 -4.30
N LYS A 26 5.16 -0.87 -5.31
CA LYS A 26 5.12 -2.33 -5.12
C LYS A 26 6.32 -2.84 -4.33
N LYS A 27 7.52 -2.49 -4.77
CA LYS A 27 8.75 -2.96 -4.14
C LYS A 27 9.00 -2.26 -2.80
N ASP A 28 8.80 -0.95 -2.75
CA ASP A 28 9.11 -0.16 -1.55
C ASP A 28 8.18 -0.52 -0.40
N PHE A 29 6.88 -0.64 -0.66
CA PHE A 29 5.91 -1.01 0.36
C PHE A 29 6.06 -2.48 0.79
N ALA A 30 6.33 -3.41 -0.14
CA ALA A 30 6.67 -4.78 0.23
C ALA A 30 7.91 -4.85 1.14
N ASN A 31 8.95 -4.06 0.86
CA ASN A 31 10.14 -3.99 1.71
C ASN A 31 9.83 -3.45 3.11
N ILE A 32 8.96 -2.44 3.22
CA ILE A 32 8.53 -1.89 4.52
C ILE A 32 7.88 -2.99 5.36
N ILE A 33 6.92 -3.73 4.78
CA ILE A 33 6.26 -4.84 5.48
C ILE A 33 7.25 -5.96 5.81
N TYR A 34 8.17 -6.29 4.90
CA TYR A 34 9.17 -7.33 5.13
C TYR A 34 10.14 -6.98 6.27
N GLN A 35 10.53 -5.70 6.39
CA GLN A 35 11.50 -5.25 7.39
C GLN A 35 10.88 -4.97 8.75
N LEU A 36 9.66 -4.43 8.78
CA LEU A 36 9.02 -3.96 10.01
C LEU A 36 7.89 -4.87 10.50
N GLY A 37 7.34 -5.69 9.60
CA GLY A 37 6.23 -6.56 9.89
C GLY A 37 6.57 -7.71 10.84
N ARG A 38 5.57 -8.14 11.61
CA ARG A 38 5.71 -9.21 12.60
C ARG A 38 4.84 -10.40 12.21
N GLY A 39 5.37 -11.60 12.40
CA GLY A 39 4.63 -12.84 12.18
C GLY A 39 4.60 -13.30 10.72
N ILE A 40 3.96 -14.46 10.51
CA ILE A 40 3.91 -15.12 9.21
C ILE A 40 2.94 -14.42 8.26
N GLU A 41 1.88 -13.76 8.78
CA GLU A 41 0.95 -13.00 7.95
C GLU A 41 1.65 -11.82 7.28
N ALA A 42 2.50 -11.08 8.01
CA ALA A 42 3.21 -9.94 7.46
C ALA A 42 4.21 -10.37 6.38
N HIS A 43 4.91 -11.47 6.62
CA HIS A 43 5.76 -12.10 5.61
C HIS A 43 4.96 -12.47 4.36
N ALA A 44 3.82 -13.15 4.51
CA ALA A 44 2.97 -13.54 3.38
C ALA A 44 2.46 -12.32 2.58
N LEU A 45 2.03 -11.26 3.28
CA LEU A 45 1.55 -10.03 2.66
C LEU A 45 2.67 -9.32 1.88
N ALA A 46 3.87 -9.20 2.45
CA ALA A 46 5.01 -8.60 1.77
C ALA A 46 5.31 -9.29 0.43
N PHE A 47 5.36 -10.63 0.43
CA PHE A 47 5.60 -11.41 -0.78
C PHE A 47 4.42 -11.36 -1.76
N LYS A 48 3.18 -11.33 -1.26
CA LYS A 48 2.00 -11.16 -2.12
C LYS A 48 2.02 -9.84 -2.88
N ILE A 49 2.39 -8.75 -2.21
CA ILE A 49 2.56 -7.43 -2.86
C ILE A 49 3.75 -7.47 -3.82
N PHE A 50 4.91 -7.98 -3.40
CA PHE A 50 6.10 -8.01 -4.25
C PHE A 50 5.89 -8.79 -5.56
N ASN A 51 5.21 -9.94 -5.47
CA ASN A 51 4.94 -10.83 -6.61
C ASN A 51 3.66 -10.47 -7.37
N SER A 52 2.93 -9.42 -6.97
CA SER A 52 1.73 -9.00 -7.70
C SER A 52 2.08 -8.46 -9.09
N ASN A 53 1.14 -8.63 -10.01
CA ASN A 53 1.21 -8.08 -11.36
C ASN A 53 -0.11 -7.34 -11.65
N GLY A 54 -0.04 -6.01 -11.71
CA GLY A 54 -1.24 -5.17 -11.80
C GLY A 54 -2.17 -5.30 -10.59
N GLU A 55 -3.47 -5.22 -10.87
CA GLU A 55 -4.53 -5.17 -9.85
C GLU A 55 -4.95 -6.57 -9.37
N ILE A 56 -4.65 -6.87 -8.10
CA ILE A 56 -5.01 -8.14 -7.45
C ILE A 56 -5.87 -7.93 -6.21
N GLU A 57 -6.52 -9.00 -5.75
CA GLU A 57 -7.44 -8.96 -4.61
C GLU A 57 -6.73 -9.16 -3.26
N TYR A 58 -7.15 -8.36 -2.28
CA TYR A 58 -6.75 -8.42 -0.88
C TYR A 58 -7.98 -8.61 0.00
N ASN A 59 -7.89 -9.53 0.96
CA ASN A 59 -8.96 -9.77 1.93
C ASN A 59 -8.99 -8.68 3.01
N ASP A 60 -9.98 -8.73 3.90
CA ASP A 60 -10.17 -7.67 4.91
C ASP A 60 -9.02 -7.60 5.94
N GLU A 61 -8.44 -8.75 6.31
CA GLU A 61 -7.28 -8.82 7.21
C GLU A 61 -6.05 -8.20 6.56
N GLU A 62 -5.78 -8.54 5.29
CA GLU A 62 -4.70 -7.95 4.50
C GLU A 62 -4.90 -6.45 4.31
N CYS A 63 -6.14 -5.99 4.09
CA CYS A 63 -6.46 -4.56 3.99
C CYS A 63 -6.17 -3.82 5.31
N ASN A 64 -6.50 -4.43 6.45
CA ASN A 64 -6.19 -3.87 7.77
C ASN A 64 -4.68 -3.76 7.98
N MET A 65 -3.93 -4.80 7.60
CA MET A 65 -2.46 -4.80 7.67
C MET A 65 -1.86 -3.76 6.72
N ILE A 66 -2.35 -3.63 5.49
CA ILE A 66 -1.93 -2.59 4.54
C ILE A 66 -2.11 -1.21 5.17
N LYS A 67 -3.26 -0.96 5.80
CA LYS A 67 -3.52 0.30 6.50
C LYS A 67 -2.58 0.52 7.68
N GLU A 68 -2.33 -0.51 8.48
CA GLU A 68 -1.41 -0.47 9.63
C GLU A 68 0.00 -0.11 9.18
N TYR A 69 0.57 -0.81 8.20
CA TYR A 69 1.94 -0.55 7.73
C TYR A 69 2.05 0.76 6.95
N ALA A 70 1.00 1.17 6.23
CA ALA A 70 0.96 2.48 5.59
C ALA A 70 1.02 3.62 6.61
N SER A 71 0.47 3.43 7.82
CA SER A 71 0.53 4.44 8.89
C SER A 71 1.94 4.79 9.37
N LEU A 72 2.93 3.97 9.02
CA LEU A 72 4.36 4.20 9.31
C LEU A 72 5.07 5.01 8.19
N CYS A 73 4.38 5.33 7.10
CA CYS A 73 4.93 5.97 5.92
C CYS A 73 4.67 7.49 5.92
N SER A 74 4.99 8.17 4.81
CA SER A 74 4.73 9.61 4.67
C SER A 74 3.23 9.92 4.73
N PRO A 75 2.83 11.12 5.21
CA PRO A 75 1.42 11.53 5.22
C PRO A 75 0.73 11.43 3.85
N ALA A 76 1.45 11.76 2.78
CA ALA A 76 0.95 11.63 1.42
C ALA A 76 0.62 10.17 1.04
N PHE A 77 1.46 9.22 1.44
CA PHE A 77 1.21 7.80 1.19
C PHE A 77 0.07 7.27 2.07
N ILE A 78 -0.03 7.73 3.31
CA ILE A 78 -1.17 7.43 4.20
C ILE A 78 -2.49 7.86 3.55
N ASP A 79 -2.54 9.08 3.00
CA ASP A 79 -3.71 9.60 2.28
C ASP A 79 -4.06 8.73 1.06
N ALA A 80 -3.05 8.35 0.26
CA ALA A 80 -3.24 7.51 -0.92
C ALA A 80 -3.81 6.13 -0.55
N ILE A 81 -3.26 5.47 0.47
CA ILE A 81 -3.75 4.16 0.93
C ILE A 81 -5.15 4.27 1.53
N ASN A 82 -5.42 5.30 2.32
CA ASN A 82 -6.77 5.51 2.86
C ASN A 82 -7.80 5.70 1.75
N LYS A 83 -7.48 6.47 0.69
CA LYS A 83 -8.34 6.61 -0.49
C LYS A 83 -8.63 5.25 -1.13
N LEU A 84 -7.59 4.45 -1.41
CA LEU A 84 -7.71 3.14 -2.03
C LEU A 84 -8.51 2.11 -1.23
N LEU A 85 -8.52 2.23 0.10
CA LEU A 85 -9.25 1.31 0.98
C LEU A 85 -10.70 1.77 1.24
N LEU A 86 -10.99 3.06 1.06
CA LEU A 86 -12.34 3.62 1.23
C LEU A 86 -13.19 3.47 -0.05
N GLU A 87 -12.58 3.60 -1.23
CA GLU A 87 -13.19 3.36 -2.55
C GLU A 87 -13.37 1.86 -2.82
#